data_AF-A0A835DDJ0-F1
#
_entry.id   AF-A0A835DDJ0-F1
#
_cell.length_a   1.000
_cell.length_b   1.000
_cell.length_c   1.000
_cell.angle_alpha   90.00
_cell.angle_beta   90.00
_cell.angle_gamma   90.00
#
_symmetry.space_group_name_H-M   'P 1'
#
loop_
_entity.id
_entity.type
_entity.pdbx_description
1 polymer ?
#
loop_
_entity_poly.entity_id
_entity_poly.type
_entity_poly.pdbx_seq_one_letter_code
_entity_poly.pdbx_strand_id
1 'polypeptide(L)'
;MVLLNCPRYKYVSKFTIKLLEEGFDLREHLLALRRYHFMELADWADLFIMSLWNHKWYVTEANQRISEIQGFLDLAVQRSSCERDQNKNRLFVYMKGLDTMPLSISAIGVHSFDFIALGYRVDWPVSIVLTPGALKIYAEIFSFLIQVKLAVFSLTDVWCSLKFLDFLGVAPLSLPKCYTCFYVLRS
;
A
#
# COMPACT_ATOMS: atom_id res chain seq x y z
N MET A 1 14.35 -31.29 24.02
CA MET A 1 15.39 -30.31 24.44
C MET A 1 16.84 -30.74 24.11
N VAL A 2 17.12 -32.03 23.88
CA VAL A 2 18.49 -32.56 23.63
C VAL A 2 19.12 -32.11 22.30
N LEU A 3 18.32 -31.80 21.26
CA LEU A 3 18.85 -31.43 19.94
C LEU A 3 19.53 -30.04 19.88
N LEU A 4 19.11 -29.09 20.74
CA LEU A 4 19.62 -27.71 20.73
C LEU A 4 21.06 -27.56 21.25
N ASN A 5 21.57 -28.55 22.00
CA ASN A 5 22.94 -28.52 22.54
C ASN A 5 23.97 -29.26 21.66
N CYS A 6 23.54 -29.83 20.53
CA CYS A 6 24.48 -30.44 19.59
C CYS A 6 25.29 -29.35 18.86
N PRO A 7 26.64 -29.35 18.93
CA PRO A 7 27.47 -28.35 18.25
C PRO A 7 27.25 -28.37 16.72
N ARG A 8 26.92 -29.53 16.15
CA ARG A 8 26.55 -29.67 14.74
C ARG A 8 25.25 -28.95 14.40
N TYR A 9 24.23 -29.02 15.27
CA TYR A 9 22.98 -28.27 15.09
C TYR A 9 23.22 -26.76 15.15
N LYS A 10 23.99 -26.28 16.14
CA LYS A 10 24.31 -24.84 16.28
C LYS A 10 25.06 -24.30 15.07
N TYR A 11 26.02 -25.07 14.55
CA TYR A 11 26.75 -24.70 13.35
C TYR A 11 25.82 -24.59 12.13
N VAL A 12 25.02 -25.63 11.87
CA VAL A 12 24.09 -25.64 10.72
C VAL A 12 23.08 -24.51 10.83
N SER A 13 22.47 -24.31 12.01
CA SER A 13 21.51 -23.23 12.24
C SER A 13 22.13 -21.84 11.99
N LYS A 14 23.33 -21.59 12.54
CA LYS A 14 24.04 -20.32 12.33
C LYS A 14 24.38 -20.10 10.85
N PHE A 15 24.82 -21.16 10.17
CA PHE A 15 25.13 -21.10 8.75
C PHE A 15 23.87 -20.83 7.91
N THR A 16 22.75 -21.50 8.21
CA THR A 16 21.47 -21.28 7.50
C THR A 16 20.97 -19.85 7.68
N ILE A 17 21.03 -19.28 8.89
CA ILE A 17 20.63 -17.89 9.13
C ILE A 17 21.52 -16.95 8.31
N LYS A 18 22.85 -17.14 8.38
CA LYS A 18 23.80 -16.32 7.63
C LYS A 18 23.59 -16.41 6.13
N LEU A 19 23.28 -17.60 5.61
CA LEU A 19 22.97 -17.82 4.19
C LEU A 19 21.70 -17.08 3.78
N LEU A 20 20.65 -17.08 4.60
CA LEU A 20 19.41 -16.35 4.30
C LEU A 20 19.59 -14.83 4.39
N GLU A 21 20.33 -14.34 5.38
CA GLU A 21 20.55 -12.91 5.57
C GLU A 21 21.48 -12.32 4.51
N GLU A 22 22.63 -12.95 4.24
CA GLU A 22 23.67 -12.41 3.34
C GLU A 22 23.55 -12.93 1.91
N GLY A 23 23.00 -14.14 1.70
CA GLY A 23 22.92 -14.76 0.38
C GLY A 23 21.58 -14.55 -0.33
N PHE A 24 20.52 -14.23 0.41
CA PHE A 24 19.17 -14.04 -0.13
C PHE A 24 18.50 -12.74 0.37
N ASP A 25 19.29 -11.83 0.93
CA ASP A 25 18.86 -10.49 1.37
C ASP A 25 17.56 -10.49 2.21
N LEU A 26 17.37 -11.50 3.06
CA LEU A 26 16.15 -11.67 3.86
C LEU A 26 15.79 -10.38 4.62
N ARG A 27 16.80 -9.66 5.09
CA ARG A 27 16.66 -8.37 5.76
C ARG A 27 16.01 -7.32 4.87
N GLU A 28 16.44 -7.21 3.62
CA GLU A 28 15.89 -6.24 2.66
C GLU A 28 14.45 -6.59 2.29
N HIS A 29 14.11 -7.88 2.20
CA HIS A 29 12.72 -8.31 2.02
C HIS A 29 11.82 -7.87 3.19
N LEU A 30 12.30 -8.03 4.43
CA LEU A 30 11.54 -7.60 5.62
C LEU A 30 11.43 -6.07 5.71
N LEU A 31 12.48 -5.33 5.34
CA LEU A 31 12.44 -3.87 5.26
C LEU A 31 11.47 -3.38 4.18
N ALA A 32 11.40 -4.06 3.04
CA ALA A 32 10.40 -3.76 2.02
C ALA A 32 8.97 -3.98 2.53
N LEU A 33 8.71 -5.09 3.22
CA LEU A 33 7.40 -5.34 3.85
C LEU A 33 7.04 -4.23 4.84
N ARG A 34 7.98 -3.81 5.70
CA ARG A 34 7.79 -2.66 6.59
C ARG A 34 7.47 -1.37 5.81
N ARG A 35 8.25 -1.04 4.80
CA ARG A 35 8.11 0.21 4.03
C ARG A 35 6.78 0.31 3.30
N TYR A 36 6.33 -0.78 2.67
CA TYR A 36 5.14 -0.79 1.82
C TYR A 36 3.87 -1.24 2.56
N HIS A 37 3.91 -2.31 3.37
CA HIS A 37 2.68 -2.79 4.00
C HIS A 37 2.31 -1.99 5.26
N PHE A 38 3.29 -1.42 5.96
CA PHE A 38 3.06 -0.54 7.11
C PHE A 38 3.14 0.95 6.77
N MET A 39 3.38 1.30 5.50
CA MET A 39 3.46 2.68 5.03
C MET A 39 4.42 3.57 5.86
N GLU A 40 5.64 3.11 6.14
CA GLU A 40 6.57 3.81 7.04
C GLU A 40 6.81 5.29 6.66
N LEU A 41 7.02 5.59 5.38
CA LEU A 41 7.18 6.96 4.87
C LEU A 41 5.91 7.51 4.21
N ALA A 42 4.94 6.62 3.94
CA ALA A 42 3.58 6.86 3.41
C ALA A 42 3.40 7.76 2.17
N ASP A 43 4.45 8.37 1.64
CA ASP A 43 4.47 9.33 0.53
C ASP A 43 4.05 8.69 -0.80
N TRP A 44 4.53 7.49 -1.09
CA TRP A 44 4.07 6.69 -2.21
C TRP A 44 2.56 6.38 -2.09
N ALA A 45 2.06 6.12 -0.88
CA ALA A 45 0.66 5.79 -0.67
C ALA A 45 -0.25 7.00 -0.91
N ASP A 46 0.22 8.22 -0.57
CA ASP A 46 -0.51 9.46 -0.88
C ASP A 46 -0.62 9.67 -2.39
N LEU A 47 0.48 9.50 -3.13
CA LEU A 47 0.51 9.59 -4.60
C LEU A 47 -0.38 8.53 -5.25
N PHE A 48 -0.37 7.31 -4.70
CA PHE A 48 -1.19 6.21 -5.17
C PHE A 48 -2.69 6.50 -4.97
N ILE A 49 -3.11 6.87 -3.76
CA ILE A 49 -4.51 7.22 -3.44
C ILE A 49 -4.97 8.39 -4.31
N MET A 50 -4.14 9.41 -4.48
CA MET A 50 -4.46 10.57 -5.32
C MET A 50 -4.65 10.17 -6.79
N SER A 51 -3.83 9.25 -7.30
CA SER A 51 -3.96 8.73 -8.67
C SER A 51 -5.27 7.95 -8.83
N LEU A 52 -5.63 7.12 -7.84
CA LEU A 52 -6.89 6.37 -7.84
C LEU A 52 -8.15 7.27 -7.79
N TRP A 53 -8.11 8.39 -7.08
CA TRP A 53 -9.24 9.33 -7.01
C TRP A 53 -9.43 10.16 -8.27
N ASN A 54 -8.33 10.52 -8.94
CA ASN A 54 -8.38 11.27 -10.18
C ASN A 54 -8.80 10.39 -11.36
N HIS A 55 -8.70 9.06 -11.22
CA HIS A 55 -9.10 8.12 -12.24
C HIS A 55 -10.63 8.02 -12.35
N LYS A 56 -11.14 8.17 -13.58
CA LYS A 56 -12.54 7.91 -13.90
C LYS A 56 -12.70 6.42 -14.19
N TRP A 57 -13.29 5.69 -13.25
CA TRP A 57 -13.57 4.27 -13.41
C TRP A 57 -14.70 4.05 -14.43
N TYR A 58 -14.33 3.81 -15.68
CA TYR A 58 -15.27 3.35 -16.70
C TYR A 58 -15.55 1.84 -16.53
N VAL A 59 -16.59 1.34 -17.21
CA VAL A 59 -16.91 -0.09 -17.27
C VAL A 59 -15.84 -0.79 -18.12
N THR A 60 -14.69 -1.06 -17.50
CA THR A 60 -13.56 -1.76 -18.12
C THR A 60 -13.44 -3.15 -17.49
N GLU A 61 -13.02 -4.15 -18.27
CA GLU A 61 -12.78 -5.51 -17.78
C GLU A 61 -11.88 -5.54 -16.54
N ALA A 62 -12.09 -6.51 -15.65
CA ALA A 62 -11.37 -6.66 -14.39
C ALA A 62 -9.84 -6.67 -14.57
N ASN A 63 -9.34 -7.37 -15.58
CA ASN A 63 -7.90 -7.49 -15.85
C ASN A 63 -7.28 -6.15 -16.28
N GLN A 64 -8.00 -5.39 -17.10
CA GLN A 64 -7.54 -4.08 -17.56
C GLN A 64 -7.47 -3.08 -16.38
N ARG A 65 -8.44 -3.13 -15.46
CA ARG A 65 -8.40 -2.32 -14.23
C ARG A 65 -7.24 -2.67 -13.31
N ILE A 66 -6.90 -3.96 -13.16
CA ILE A 66 -5.73 -4.36 -12.37
C ILE A 66 -4.44 -3.78 -12.96
N SER A 67 -4.27 -3.85 -14.29
CA SER A 67 -3.11 -3.29 -14.98
C SER A 67 -3.01 -1.76 -14.83
N GLU A 68 -4.14 -1.05 -14.90
CA GLU A 68 -4.19 0.40 -14.64
C GLU A 68 -3.79 0.74 -13.21
N ILE A 69 -4.35 0.02 -12.23
CA ILE A 69 -4.02 0.20 -10.81
C ILE A 69 -2.55 -0.12 -10.55
N GLN A 70 -2.01 -1.18 -11.15
CA GLN A 70 -0.60 -1.51 -11.07
C GLN A 70 0.26 -0.35 -11.61
N GLY A 71 -0.12 0.22 -12.76
CA GLY A 71 0.57 1.39 -13.32
C GLY A 71 0.56 2.59 -12.37
N PHE A 72 -0.54 2.84 -11.65
CA PHE A 72 -0.58 3.88 -10.62
C PHE A 72 0.34 3.59 -9.44
N LEU A 73 0.41 2.33 -9.00
CA LEU A 73 1.34 1.93 -7.95
C LEU A 73 2.79 2.16 -8.39
N ASP A 74 3.15 1.70 -9.58
CA ASP A 74 4.52 1.80 -10.11
C ASP A 74 4.95 3.27 -10.23
N LEU A 75 4.09 4.13 -10.78
CA LEU A 75 4.33 5.57 -10.87
C LEU A 75 4.43 6.24 -9.49
N ALA A 76 3.58 5.85 -8.55
CA ALA A 76 3.60 6.40 -7.20
C ALA A 76 4.89 6.03 -6.46
N VAL A 77 5.34 4.78 -6.57
CA VAL A 77 6.62 4.33 -6.00
C VAL A 77 7.78 5.05 -6.67
N GLN A 78 7.76 5.17 -8.01
CA GLN A 78 8.80 5.88 -8.77
C GLN A 78 8.93 7.36 -8.38
N ARG A 79 7.81 8.03 -8.08
CA ARG A 79 7.81 9.47 -7.72
C ARG A 79 7.97 9.75 -6.22
N SER A 80 8.23 8.71 -5.43
CA SER A 80 8.33 8.79 -3.98
C SER A 80 9.77 8.57 -3.49
N SER A 81 9.97 8.72 -2.19
CA SER A 81 11.21 8.35 -1.49
C SER A 81 11.58 6.87 -1.65
N CYS A 82 10.62 6.02 -2.08
CA CYS A 82 10.82 4.60 -2.30
C CYS A 82 11.46 4.27 -3.67
N GLU A 83 11.71 5.24 -4.55
CA GLU A 83 12.28 5.00 -5.89
C GLU A 83 13.58 4.18 -5.84
N ARG A 84 14.42 4.41 -4.81
CA ARG A 84 15.74 3.78 -4.66
C ARG A 84 15.69 2.36 -4.09
N ASP A 85 14.51 1.86 -3.73
CA ASP A 85 14.37 0.53 -3.17
C ASP A 85 14.53 -0.56 -4.24
N GLN A 86 15.35 -1.57 -3.94
CA GLN A 86 15.64 -2.67 -4.85
C GLN A 86 14.45 -3.64 -4.99
N ASN A 87 13.63 -3.71 -3.95
CA ASN A 87 12.51 -4.64 -3.86
C ASN A 87 11.17 -4.08 -4.40
N LYS A 88 11.16 -2.85 -4.93
CA LYS A 88 9.95 -2.20 -5.46
C LYS A 88 9.24 -3.01 -6.55
N ASN A 89 10.01 -3.66 -7.43
CA ASN A 89 9.47 -4.43 -8.56
C ASN A 89 8.78 -5.74 -8.14
N ARG A 90 8.89 -6.11 -6.86
CA ARG A 90 8.22 -7.30 -6.30
C ARG A 90 6.79 -7.01 -5.86
N LEU A 91 6.42 -5.73 -5.76
CA LEU A 91 5.08 -5.32 -5.40
C LEU A 91 4.13 -5.58 -6.55
N PHE A 92 2.94 -6.07 -6.23
CA PHE A 92 1.87 -6.20 -7.21
C PHE A 92 0.52 -5.96 -6.57
N VAL A 93 -0.44 -5.50 -7.35
CA VAL A 93 -1.81 -5.31 -6.89
C VAL A 93 -2.67 -6.50 -7.33
N TYR A 94 -3.59 -6.91 -6.46
CA TYR A 94 -4.64 -7.86 -6.80
C TYR A 94 -5.96 -7.44 -6.15
N MET A 95 -7.08 -7.97 -6.67
CA MET A 95 -8.40 -7.68 -6.14
C MET A 95 -8.81 -8.71 -5.09
N LYS A 96 -9.30 -8.24 -3.93
CA LYS A 96 -9.82 -9.08 -2.85
C LYS A 96 -11.25 -9.53 -3.18
N GLY A 97 -11.44 -10.83 -3.41
CA GLY A 97 -12.75 -11.44 -3.68
C GLY A 97 -13.23 -11.23 -5.11
N LEU A 98 -13.24 -12.31 -5.90
CA LEU A 98 -13.68 -12.29 -7.30
C LEU A 98 -15.21 -12.24 -7.49
N ASP A 99 -16.01 -12.48 -6.44
CA ASP A 99 -17.43 -12.83 -6.58
C ASP A 99 -18.44 -11.77 -6.10
N THR A 100 -18.01 -10.58 -5.67
CA THR A 100 -18.95 -9.53 -5.29
C THR A 100 -18.33 -8.17 -5.55
N MET A 101 -18.27 -7.81 -6.82
CA MET A 101 -17.88 -6.47 -7.22
C MET A 101 -19.07 -5.53 -7.00
N PRO A 102 -18.96 -4.47 -6.17
CA PRO A 102 -19.96 -3.43 -6.17
C PRO A 102 -19.87 -2.73 -7.53
N LEU A 103 -20.81 -3.02 -8.41
CA LEU A 103 -21.07 -2.30 -9.66
C LEU A 103 -21.49 -0.85 -9.42
N SER A 104 -21.71 -0.46 -8.17
CA SER A 104 -21.98 0.90 -7.75
C SER A 104 -20.68 1.58 -7.29
N ILE A 105 -20.15 2.41 -8.17
CA ILE A 105 -19.23 3.52 -7.87
C ILE A 105 -19.98 4.56 -7.01
N SER A 106 -20.53 4.14 -5.86
CA SER A 106 -21.23 5.01 -4.91
C SER A 106 -20.66 4.92 -3.49
N ALA A 107 -19.61 4.13 -3.26
CA ALA A 107 -18.85 4.20 -2.02
C ALA A 107 -17.93 5.42 -2.06
N ILE A 108 -18.52 6.61 -2.02
CA ILE A 108 -17.82 7.85 -1.70
C ILE A 108 -17.49 7.76 -0.21
N GLY A 109 -16.23 7.49 0.16
CA GLY A 109 -15.81 7.44 1.56
C GLY A 109 -14.68 6.47 1.86
N VAL A 110 -14.64 6.00 3.11
CA VAL A 110 -13.53 5.22 3.68
C VAL A 110 -13.33 3.84 3.02
N HIS A 111 -14.36 3.33 2.33
CA HIS A 111 -14.37 2.00 1.71
C HIS A 111 -14.12 2.01 0.18
N SER A 112 -13.74 3.16 -0.39
CA SER A 112 -13.62 3.32 -1.85
C SER A 112 -12.63 2.34 -2.51
N PHE A 113 -11.64 1.83 -1.76
CA PHE A 113 -10.57 0.98 -2.29
C PHE A 113 -10.40 -0.34 -1.54
N ASP A 114 -11.43 -0.79 -0.81
CA ASP A 114 -11.39 -2.04 -0.02
C ASP A 114 -11.18 -3.30 -0.87
N PHE A 115 -11.49 -3.22 -2.16
CA PHE A 115 -11.25 -4.29 -3.11
C PHE A 115 -9.77 -4.41 -3.52
N ILE A 116 -8.92 -3.41 -3.23
CA ILE A 116 -7.51 -3.38 -3.62
C ILE A 116 -6.65 -3.96 -2.49
N ALA A 117 -5.81 -4.94 -2.84
CA ALA A 117 -4.82 -5.50 -1.93
C ALA A 117 -3.41 -5.43 -2.55
N LEU A 118 -2.43 -5.17 -1.68
CA LEU A 118 -1.01 -5.14 -2.04
C LEU A 118 -0.40 -6.52 -1.77
N GLY A 119 0.24 -7.07 -2.78
CA GLY A 119 1.00 -8.31 -2.72
C GLY A 119 2.50 -8.07 -2.86
N TYR A 120 3.28 -9.06 -2.41
CA TYR A 120 4.74 -9.04 -2.49
C TYR A 120 5.26 -10.39 -3.00
N ARG A 121 6.00 -10.38 -4.11
CA ARG A 121 6.58 -11.58 -4.72
C ARG A 121 7.86 -11.97 -4.00
N VAL A 122 7.86 -13.18 -3.46
CA VAL A 122 9.01 -13.77 -2.77
C VAL A 122 9.43 -15.03 -3.49
N ASP A 123 10.70 -15.08 -3.87
CA ASP A 123 11.30 -16.26 -4.49
C ASP A 123 11.75 -17.26 -3.42
N TRP A 124 11.84 -18.53 -3.81
CA TRP A 124 12.53 -19.52 -3.00
C TRP A 124 14.02 -19.12 -2.89
N PRO A 125 14.67 -19.21 -1.72
CA PRO A 125 14.24 -19.87 -0.46
C PRO A 125 13.62 -18.93 0.58
N VAL A 126 13.54 -17.63 0.31
CA VAL A 126 13.00 -16.64 1.27
C VAL A 126 11.53 -16.94 1.63
N SER A 127 10.79 -17.57 0.72
CA SER A 127 9.41 -18.02 0.92
C SER A 127 9.23 -19.04 2.06
N ILE A 128 10.31 -19.69 2.52
CA ILE A 128 10.28 -20.57 3.70
C ILE A 128 10.01 -19.74 4.97
N VAL A 129 10.56 -18.52 5.03
CA VAL A 129 10.35 -17.58 6.14
C VAL A 129 9.12 -16.72 5.88
N LEU A 130 9.03 -16.14 4.68
CA LEU A 130 7.89 -15.32 4.24
C LEU A 130 6.82 -16.20 3.59
N THR A 131 6.11 -16.92 4.44
CA THR A 131 5.05 -17.83 4.00
C THR A 131 3.87 -17.08 3.37
N PRO A 132 3.08 -17.73 2.49
CA PRO A 132 1.87 -17.12 1.93
C PRO A 132 0.87 -16.64 2.99
N GLY A 133 0.78 -17.36 4.12
CA GLY A 133 -0.08 -16.95 5.25
C GLY A 133 0.39 -15.64 5.89
N ALA A 134 1.69 -15.45 6.06
CA ALA A 134 2.25 -14.20 6.56
C ALA A 134 2.00 -13.04 5.59
N LEU A 135 2.22 -13.26 4.28
CA LEU A 135 1.97 -12.26 3.24
C LEU A 135 0.50 -11.83 3.19
N LYS A 136 -0.43 -12.75 3.42
CA LYS A 136 -1.87 -12.43 3.54
C LYS A 136 -2.13 -11.47 4.70
N ILE A 137 -1.53 -11.70 5.87
CA ILE A 137 -1.67 -10.82 7.04
C ILE A 137 -1.10 -9.43 6.73
N TYR A 138 0.07 -9.36 6.07
CA TYR A 138 0.63 -8.06 5.64
C TYR A 138 -0.30 -7.31 4.68
N ALA A 139 -0.94 -8.01 3.73
CA ALA A 139 -1.92 -7.40 2.84
C ALA A 139 -3.15 -6.87 3.61
N GLU A 140 -3.62 -7.60 4.63
CA GLU A 140 -4.72 -7.14 5.50
C GLU A 140 -4.35 -5.89 6.31
N ILE A 141 -3.11 -5.82 6.83
CA ILE A 141 -2.58 -4.62 7.49
C ILE A 141 -2.59 -3.43 6.53
N PHE A 142 -2.10 -3.62 5.30
CA PHE A 142 -2.11 -2.59 4.27
C PHE A 142 -3.53 -2.08 4.00
N SER A 143 -4.50 -2.97 3.78
CA SER A 143 -5.90 -2.59 3.53
C SER A 143 -6.48 -1.75 4.68
N PHE A 144 -6.21 -2.14 5.94
CA PHE A 144 -6.64 -1.36 7.10
C PHE A 144 -6.00 0.04 7.11
N LEU A 145 -4.70 0.15 6.86
CA LEU A 145 -4.02 1.44 6.83
C LEU A 145 -4.52 2.36 5.71
N ILE A 146 -4.88 1.80 4.54
CA ILE A 146 -5.53 2.57 3.47
C ILE A 146 -6.84 3.18 3.98
N GLN A 147 -7.70 2.40 4.65
CA GLN A 147 -8.95 2.92 5.21
C GLN A 147 -8.69 4.07 6.19
N VAL A 148 -7.71 3.92 7.08
CA VAL A 148 -7.34 5.00 8.01
C VAL A 148 -6.91 6.26 7.26
N LYS A 149 -6.08 6.14 6.20
CA LYS A 149 -5.69 7.31 5.38
C LYS A 149 -6.89 7.95 4.69
N LEU A 150 -7.80 7.16 4.11
CA LEU A 150 -9.02 7.67 3.47
C LEU A 150 -9.94 8.41 4.46
N ALA A 151 -10.04 7.92 5.71
CA ALA A 151 -10.78 8.59 6.77
C ALA A 151 -10.14 9.94 7.15
N VAL A 152 -8.81 9.97 7.32
CA VAL A 152 -8.07 11.20 7.60
C VAL A 152 -8.25 12.21 6.47
N PHE A 153 -8.16 11.79 5.21
CA PHE A 153 -8.39 12.66 4.07
C PHE A 153 -9.82 13.23 4.03
N SER A 154 -10.82 12.40 4.33
CA SER A 154 -12.22 12.82 4.35
C SER A 154 -12.50 13.86 5.45
N LEU A 155 -11.94 13.65 6.65
CA LEU A 155 -12.03 14.63 7.75
C LEU A 155 -11.33 15.94 7.41
N THR A 156 -10.19 15.84 6.73
CA THR A 156 -9.40 16.98 6.28
C THR A 156 -10.15 17.81 5.24
N ASP A 157 -10.83 17.17 4.28
CA ASP A 157 -11.66 17.82 3.26
C ASP A 157 -12.82 18.60 3.88
N VAL A 158 -13.52 18.00 4.85
CA VAL A 158 -14.59 18.66 5.61
C VAL A 158 -14.05 19.84 6.42
N TRP A 159 -12.92 19.67 7.10
CA TRP A 159 -12.31 20.74 7.89
C TRP A 159 -11.90 21.95 7.03
N CYS A 160 -11.30 21.71 5.87
CA CYS A 160 -10.97 22.76 4.91
C CYS A 160 -12.22 23.47 4.40
N SER A 161 -13.29 22.72 4.12
CA SER A 161 -14.57 23.28 3.68
C SER A 161 -15.20 24.18 4.76
N LEU A 162 -15.16 23.76 6.04
CA LEU A 162 -15.65 24.57 7.16
C LEU A 162 -14.85 25.87 7.32
N LYS A 163 -13.51 25.80 7.29
CA LYS A 163 -12.67 27.01 7.34
C LYS A 163 -12.94 27.98 6.19
N PHE A 164 -13.21 27.46 4.99
CA PHE A 164 -13.53 28.28 3.83
C PHE A 164 -14.88 28.99 3.98
N LEU A 165 -15.89 28.31 4.55
CA LEU A 165 -17.19 28.90 4.86
C LEU A 165 -17.09 30.00 5.91
N ASP A 166 -16.30 29.79 6.97
CA ASP A 166 -16.04 30.80 8.01
C ASP A 166 -15.33 32.04 7.47
N PHE A 167 -14.44 31.88 6.48
CA PHE A 167 -13.69 33.00 5.90
C PHE A 167 -14.46 33.82 4.85
N LEU A 168 -15.47 33.24 4.19
CA LEU A 168 -16.14 33.89 3.05
C LEU A 168 -17.61 34.24 3.28
N GLY A 169 -18.28 33.73 4.32
CA GLY A 169 -19.67 34.12 4.63
C GLY A 169 -20.69 33.92 3.48
N VAL A 170 -20.33 33.13 2.45
CA VAL A 170 -21.17 32.85 1.27
C VAL A 170 -21.06 31.37 0.93
N ALA A 171 -22.21 30.73 0.68
CA ALA A 171 -22.32 29.31 0.34
C ALA A 171 -21.54 28.95 -0.94
N PRO A 172 -20.97 27.74 -1.06
CA PRO A 172 -20.05 27.44 -2.14
C PRO A 172 -20.81 27.07 -3.43
N LEU A 173 -20.64 27.87 -4.48
CA LEU A 173 -20.77 27.38 -5.85
C LEU A 173 -19.56 26.49 -6.15
N SER A 174 -19.80 25.18 -6.22
CA SER A 174 -18.92 24.13 -6.75
C SER A 174 -17.42 24.32 -6.44
N LEU A 175 -17.02 23.97 -5.21
CA LEU A 175 -15.61 23.87 -4.83
C LEU A 175 -14.91 22.80 -5.67
N PRO A 176 -13.73 23.08 -6.26
CA PRO A 176 -12.80 22.03 -6.64
C PRO A 176 -12.34 21.35 -5.34
N LYS A 177 -12.99 20.24 -5.01
CA LYS A 177 -12.39 19.01 -4.47
C LYS A 177 -10.98 19.27 -3.88
N CYS A 178 -10.87 19.39 -2.55
CA CYS A 178 -9.72 19.97 -1.81
C CYS A 178 -8.39 19.21 -1.92
N TYR A 179 -8.31 18.19 -2.77
CA TYR A 179 -7.18 17.26 -2.94
C TYR A 179 -5.87 17.95 -3.35
N THR A 180 -5.91 19.17 -3.89
CA THR A 180 -4.72 19.93 -4.32
C THR A 180 -4.12 20.82 -3.23
N CYS A 181 -4.85 21.11 -2.14
CA CYS A 181 -4.42 22.14 -1.18
C CYS A 181 -3.34 21.64 -0.19
N PHE A 182 -3.24 20.32 0.02
CA PHE A 182 -2.26 19.75 0.96
C PHE A 182 -0.81 19.79 0.47
N TYR A 183 -0.56 19.74 -0.84
CA TYR A 183 0.80 19.78 -1.38
C TYR A 183 1.36 21.20 -1.53
N VAL A 184 0.51 22.22 -1.59
CA VAL A 184 0.95 23.62 -1.74
C VAL A 184 1.39 24.24 -0.40
N LEU A 185 0.88 23.75 0.74
CA LEU A 185 1.20 24.27 2.07
C LEU A 185 2.43 23.63 2.74
N ARG A 186 3.09 22.67 2.08
CA ARG A 186 4.28 21.97 2.61
C ARG A 186 5.57 22.23 1.82
N SER A 187 5.57 23.25 0.94
CA SER A 187 6.77 23.77 0.25
C SER A 187 7.13 25.16 0.75
#